data_AF-A0AAN9DMQ8-F1
#
_entry.id   AF-A0AAN9DMQ8-F1
#
_cell.length_a   1.000
_cell.length_b   1.000
_cell.length_c   1.000
_cell.angle_alpha   90.00
_cell.angle_beta   90.00
_cell.angle_gamma   90.00
#
_symmetry.space_group_name_H-M   'P 1'
#
loop_
_entity.id
_entity.type
_entity.pdbx_description
1 polymer ?
#
loop_
_entity_poly.entity_id
_entity_poly.type
_entity_poly.pdbx_seq_one_letter_code
_entity_poly.pdbx_strand_id
1 'polypeptide(L)'
;MDSRSVEELSCALHSEKLDFFCLEDKQPACLMCRDSQKHDNHTFRPISEVVPSYKKELSSALKSSRMKLKHSEDVKEKCVETVQHIKSQAERTERQIKQEFKKLHRFLRDEEEATINALREEEEQKNQMMKEKLEEMDRHISDLSHTIQDMEEMMTANDICFLKKFPVPLERDQSSEPDPQMASGSLIHVPHYLGNLPFRVWKKMQDIVQNTPVILDPNTAHPCLILSDDLTRVKQGGNKQLLPDNPERFDLFPCVLGSEGFNSGTHCWDVEVKKSSRWRLGITTASNQRKGSDFFNTDVWSVQYGLVEESGFLVKQKLDRVRVDLDYDRGMVSFSDPVSNTYLHSITTTFNDTVYPFFYSFFPLRILSSDSQ
;
A
#
# COMPACT_ATOMS: atom_id res chain seq x y z
N MET A 1 49.87 -49.29 11.88
CA MET A 1 49.27 -50.51 12.41
C MET A 1 47.82 -50.19 12.64
N ASP A 2 46.94 -50.68 11.77
CA ASP A 2 45.50 -50.61 12.01
C ASP A 2 44.92 -51.93 11.52
N SER A 3 44.84 -52.87 12.47
CA SER A 3 44.31 -54.21 12.30
C SER A 3 42.80 -54.09 12.10
N ARG A 4 42.37 -53.95 10.84
CA ARG A 4 40.97 -54.22 10.48
C ARG A 4 40.74 -55.72 10.63
N SER A 5 39.96 -56.06 11.66
CA SER A 5 39.44 -57.37 11.96
C SER A 5 38.91 -58.08 10.71
N VAL A 6 39.52 -59.22 10.37
CA VAL A 6 39.05 -60.20 9.38
C VAL A 6 38.04 -61.12 10.07
N GLU A 7 36.96 -60.53 10.56
CA GLU A 7 35.81 -61.20 11.19
C GLU A 7 34.60 -60.71 10.37
N GLU A 8 33.83 -61.47 9.57
CA GLU A 8 33.53 -62.90 9.48
C GLU A 8 33.31 -63.24 7.98
N LEU A 9 34.15 -64.07 7.36
CA LEU A 9 33.86 -64.63 6.02
C LEU A 9 33.20 -66.02 6.10
N SER A 10 33.01 -66.52 7.32
CA SER A 10 32.42 -67.81 7.64
C SER A 10 31.08 -67.64 8.35
N CYS A 11 30.17 -68.57 8.11
CA CYS A 11 28.88 -68.68 8.75
C CYS A 11 29.05 -68.99 10.24
N ALA A 12 28.47 -68.17 11.12
CA ALA A 12 28.54 -68.36 12.57
C ALA A 12 27.98 -69.72 13.06
N LEU A 13 27.02 -70.32 12.32
CA LEU A 13 26.38 -71.58 12.70
C LEU A 13 27.12 -72.83 12.22
N HIS A 14 27.82 -72.74 11.09
CA HIS A 14 28.39 -73.90 10.39
C HIS A 14 29.90 -73.79 10.19
N SER A 15 30.50 -72.64 10.52
CA SER A 15 31.91 -72.30 10.25
C SER A 15 32.31 -72.40 8.76
N GLU A 16 31.34 -72.48 7.86
CA GLU A 16 31.50 -72.62 6.41
C GLU A 16 31.54 -71.26 5.69
N LYS A 17 32.18 -71.19 4.52
CA LYS A 17 32.26 -69.95 3.74
C LYS A 17 30.88 -69.44 3.32
N LEU A 18 30.67 -68.14 3.45
CA LEU A 18 29.47 -67.45 2.98
C LEU A 18 29.60 -67.20 1.47
N ASP A 19 28.92 -68.00 0.65
CA ASP A 19 28.96 -67.90 -0.83
C ASP A 19 27.60 -67.53 -1.45
N PHE A 20 26.50 -67.66 -0.69
CA PHE A 20 25.14 -67.37 -1.14
C PHE A 20 24.53 -66.19 -0.36
N PHE A 21 23.49 -65.57 -0.92
CA PHE A 21 22.70 -64.53 -0.29
C PHE A 21 21.22 -64.90 -0.40
N CYS A 22 20.52 -64.92 0.75
CA CYS A 22 19.07 -65.11 0.80
C CYS A 22 18.38 -63.78 0.49
N LEU A 23 17.53 -63.72 -0.53
CA LEU A 23 16.88 -62.48 -0.96
C LEU A 23 15.77 -62.03 0.00
N GLU A 24 15.08 -62.97 0.62
CA GLU A 24 13.97 -62.73 1.55
C GLU A 24 14.49 -62.22 2.91
N ASP A 25 15.49 -62.92 3.47
CA ASP A 25 16.07 -62.55 4.77
C ASP A 25 17.18 -61.49 4.67
N LYS A 26 17.60 -61.15 3.45
CA LYS A 26 18.64 -60.15 3.14
C LYS A 26 19.96 -60.36 3.87
N GLN A 27 20.39 -61.62 3.97
CA GLN A 27 21.61 -62.01 4.68
C GLN A 27 22.48 -62.99 3.87
N PRO A 28 23.81 -62.94 4.05
CA PRO A 28 24.70 -63.95 3.48
C PRO A 28 24.50 -65.30 4.17
N ALA A 29 24.66 -66.38 3.41
CA ALA A 29 24.43 -67.75 3.83
C ALA A 29 25.52 -68.68 3.27
N CYS A 30 25.89 -69.72 4.02
CA CYS A 30 26.71 -70.82 3.51
C CYS A 30 25.81 -71.91 2.88
N LEU A 31 26.43 -72.93 2.29
CA LEU A 31 25.71 -74.04 1.63
C LEU A 31 24.72 -74.75 2.58
N MET A 32 25.13 -74.99 3.84
CA MET A 32 24.29 -75.65 4.84
C MET A 32 23.09 -74.80 5.28
N CYS A 33 23.23 -73.46 5.30
CA CYS A 33 22.11 -72.56 5.55
C CYS A 33 21.08 -72.61 4.43
N ARG A 34 21.54 -72.66 3.16
CA ARG A 34 20.66 -72.72 2.00
C ARG A 34 19.75 -73.94 2.02
N ASP A 35 20.29 -75.10 2.39
CA ASP A 35 19.57 -76.38 2.40
C ASP A 35 18.89 -76.66 3.76
N SER A 36 18.92 -75.69 4.69
CA SER A 36 18.28 -75.78 6.01
C SER A 36 16.77 -75.60 5.91
N GLN A 37 16.01 -76.32 6.74
CA GLN A 37 14.56 -76.11 6.93
C GLN A 37 14.21 -74.66 7.31
N LYS A 38 15.16 -73.90 7.89
CA LYS A 38 14.95 -72.49 8.25
C LYS A 38 14.73 -71.58 7.03
N HIS A 39 15.22 -71.97 5.86
CA HIS A 39 15.11 -71.21 4.62
C HIS A 39 14.31 -71.97 3.56
N ASP A 40 13.37 -72.82 4.00
CA ASP A 40 12.52 -73.58 3.09
C ASP A 40 11.73 -72.62 2.19
N ASN A 41 11.79 -72.85 0.87
CA ASN A 41 11.23 -71.98 -0.16
C ASN A 41 11.85 -70.56 -0.31
N HIS A 42 12.98 -70.24 0.32
CA HIS A 42 13.68 -68.96 0.08
C HIS A 42 14.53 -69.00 -1.19
N THR A 43 14.71 -67.85 -1.83
CA THR A 43 15.50 -67.70 -3.05
C THR A 43 16.93 -67.31 -2.70
N PHE A 44 17.88 -68.11 -3.18
CA PHE A 44 19.31 -67.84 -3.01
C PHE A 44 19.99 -67.46 -4.31
N ARG A 45 20.93 -66.53 -4.23
CA ARG A 45 21.81 -66.15 -5.33
C ARG A 45 23.27 -66.14 -4.87
N PRO A 46 24.24 -66.47 -5.73
CA PRO A 46 25.66 -66.29 -5.39
C PRO A 46 25.93 -64.83 -4.99
N ILE A 47 26.75 -64.61 -3.97
CA ILE A 47 27.12 -63.27 -3.51
C ILE A 47 27.75 -62.45 -4.66
N SER A 48 28.50 -63.10 -5.55
CA SER A 48 29.09 -62.49 -6.73
C SER A 48 28.06 -61.91 -7.71
N GLU A 49 26.82 -62.43 -7.74
CA GLU A 49 25.72 -61.93 -8.57
C GLU A 49 24.95 -60.79 -7.90
N VAL A 50 24.73 -60.87 -6.58
CA VAL A 50 23.92 -59.90 -5.82
C VAL A 50 24.70 -58.61 -5.53
N VAL A 51 25.98 -58.74 -5.14
CA VAL A 51 26.80 -57.59 -4.73
C VAL A 51 26.91 -56.51 -5.81
N PRO A 52 27.14 -56.82 -7.10
CA PRO A 52 27.13 -55.79 -8.16
C PRO A 52 25.79 -55.05 -8.27
N SER A 53 24.66 -55.76 -8.17
CA SER A 53 23.32 -55.15 -8.21
C SER A 53 23.11 -54.20 -7.04
N TYR A 54 23.36 -54.65 -5.81
CA TYR A 54 23.21 -53.83 -4.61
C TYR A 54 24.20 -52.66 -4.57
N LYS A 55 25.44 -52.84 -5.06
CA LYS A 55 26.38 -51.74 -5.22
C LYS A 55 25.88 -50.70 -6.22
N LYS A 56 25.21 -51.12 -7.31
CA LYS A 56 24.62 -50.21 -8.31
C LYS A 56 23.41 -49.44 -7.73
N GLU A 57 22.55 -50.11 -6.97
CA GLU A 57 21.44 -49.47 -6.25
C GLU A 57 21.96 -48.46 -5.23
N LEU A 58 22.93 -48.85 -4.40
CA LEU A 58 23.57 -47.97 -3.42
C LEU A 58 24.26 -46.79 -4.10
N SER A 59 24.94 -47.00 -5.22
CA SER A 59 25.58 -45.94 -6.01
C SER A 59 24.54 -44.94 -6.54
N SER A 60 23.38 -45.44 -6.99
CA SER A 60 22.26 -44.60 -7.46
C SER A 60 21.65 -43.79 -6.30
N ALA A 61 21.43 -44.41 -5.15
CA ALA A 61 20.94 -43.76 -3.94
C ALA A 61 21.93 -42.69 -3.43
N LEU A 62 23.23 -42.98 -3.45
CA LEU A 62 24.29 -42.07 -3.08
C LEU A 62 24.37 -40.87 -4.03
N LYS A 63 24.21 -41.09 -5.34
CA LYS A 63 24.12 -40.01 -6.34
C LYS A 63 22.91 -39.10 -6.07
N SER A 64 21.74 -39.69 -5.84
CA SER A 64 20.52 -38.95 -5.48
C SER A 64 20.69 -38.14 -4.19
N SER A 65 21.30 -38.73 -3.17
CA SER A 65 21.56 -38.07 -1.89
C SER A 65 22.53 -36.90 -2.01
N ARG A 66 23.59 -37.03 -2.83
CA ARG A 66 24.50 -35.92 -3.14
C ARG A 66 23.80 -34.77 -3.88
N MET A 67 22.89 -35.08 -4.80
CA MET A 67 22.09 -34.05 -5.48
C MET A 67 21.16 -33.32 -4.50
N LYS A 68 20.50 -34.06 -3.59
CA LYS A 68 19.66 -33.47 -2.54
C LYS A 68 20.46 -32.59 -1.58
N LEU A 69 21.67 -33.00 -1.20
CA LEU A 69 22.57 -32.20 -0.36
C LEU A 69 22.89 -30.86 -1.04
N LYS A 70 23.36 -30.89 -2.30
CA LYS A 70 23.67 -29.68 -3.06
C LYS A 70 22.46 -28.76 -3.19
N HIS A 71 21.29 -29.31 -3.54
CA HIS A 71 20.05 -28.53 -3.61
C HIS A 71 19.68 -27.89 -2.27
N SER A 72 19.89 -28.61 -1.16
CA SER A 72 19.63 -28.09 0.19
C SER A 72 20.60 -26.96 0.57
N GLU A 73 21.85 -27.05 0.14
CA GLU A 73 22.85 -25.98 0.30
C GLU A 73 22.46 -24.73 -0.50
N ASP A 74 22.05 -24.89 -1.77
CA ASP A 74 21.58 -23.79 -2.63
C ASP A 74 20.34 -23.11 -2.03
N VAL A 75 19.38 -23.89 -1.51
CA VAL A 75 18.18 -23.35 -0.84
C VAL A 75 18.55 -22.62 0.45
N LYS A 76 19.49 -23.16 1.24
CA LYS A 76 19.96 -22.52 2.47
C LYS A 76 20.58 -21.15 2.19
N GLU A 77 21.38 -21.01 1.12
CA GLU A 77 21.95 -19.72 0.72
C GLU A 77 20.87 -18.70 0.37
N LYS A 78 19.88 -19.10 -0.44
CA LYS A 78 18.70 -18.27 -0.76
C LYS A 78 17.90 -17.87 0.50
N CYS A 79 17.77 -18.76 1.48
CA CYS A 79 17.13 -18.43 2.75
C CYS A 79 17.90 -17.33 3.51
N VAL A 80 19.24 -17.37 3.51
CA VAL A 80 20.07 -16.33 4.14
C VAL A 80 19.87 -14.98 3.44
N GLU A 81 19.87 -14.94 2.11
CA GLU A 81 19.57 -13.73 1.34
C GLU A 81 18.17 -13.19 1.64
N THR A 82 17.18 -14.08 1.74
CA THR A 82 15.80 -13.74 2.06
C THR A 82 15.69 -13.11 3.45
N VAL A 83 16.38 -13.66 4.46
CA VAL A 83 16.40 -13.08 5.82
C VAL A 83 16.98 -11.67 5.84
N GLN A 84 18.06 -11.43 5.09
CA GLN A 84 18.65 -10.09 4.95
C GLN A 84 17.70 -9.12 4.23
N HIS A 85 17.00 -9.62 3.21
CA HIS A 85 16.03 -8.83 2.48
C HIS A 85 14.83 -8.46 3.36
N ILE A 86 14.27 -9.39 4.14
CA ILE A 86 13.17 -9.15 5.07
C ILE A 86 13.52 -8.01 6.03
N LYS A 87 14.74 -8.05 6.61
CA LYS A 87 15.21 -6.97 7.50
C LYS A 87 15.27 -5.63 6.78
N SER A 88 15.89 -5.59 5.60
CA SER A 88 16.03 -4.36 4.81
C SER A 88 14.68 -3.79 4.37
N GLN A 89 13.75 -4.67 3.98
CA GLN A 89 12.40 -4.32 3.58
C GLN A 89 11.63 -3.74 4.78
N ALA A 90 11.68 -4.39 5.95
CA ALA A 90 11.05 -3.90 7.17
C ALA A 90 11.55 -2.50 7.58
N GLU A 91 12.88 -2.29 7.58
CA GLU A 91 13.48 -0.98 7.90
C GLU A 91 13.07 0.12 6.90
N ARG A 92 12.98 -0.22 5.61
CA ARG A 92 12.51 0.72 4.58
C ARG A 92 11.03 1.05 4.78
N THR A 93 10.19 0.04 4.99
CA THR A 93 8.75 0.22 5.20
C THR A 93 8.48 1.04 6.47
N GLU A 94 9.18 0.77 7.57
CA GLU A 94 9.08 1.57 8.81
C GLU A 94 9.41 3.04 8.55
N ARG A 95 10.47 3.31 7.76
CA ARG A 95 10.86 4.67 7.39
C ARG A 95 9.79 5.38 6.57
N GLN A 96 9.21 4.69 5.59
CA GLN A 96 8.13 5.22 4.75
C GLN A 96 6.87 5.52 5.59
N ILE A 97 6.47 4.60 6.48
CA ILE A 97 5.38 4.83 7.43
C ILE A 97 5.63 6.10 8.26
N LYS A 98 6.82 6.24 8.86
CA LYS A 98 7.17 7.45 9.63
C LYS A 98 7.12 8.73 8.78
N GLN A 99 7.50 8.67 7.51
CA GLN A 99 7.45 9.81 6.60
C GLN A 99 6.01 10.23 6.28
N GLU A 100 5.10 9.29 6.01
CA GLU A 100 3.69 9.60 5.78
C GLU A 100 3.04 10.21 7.03
N PHE A 101 3.23 9.61 8.21
CA PHE A 101 2.73 10.17 9.47
C PHE A 101 3.32 11.56 9.76
N LYS A 102 4.58 11.80 9.42
CA LYS A 102 5.20 13.14 9.56
C LYS A 102 4.49 14.19 8.70
N LYS A 103 4.05 13.83 7.49
CA LYS A 103 3.27 14.75 6.64
C LYS A 103 1.93 15.10 7.29
N LEU A 104 1.22 14.10 7.81
CA LEU A 104 -0.07 14.30 8.50
C LEU A 104 0.08 15.15 9.77
N HIS A 105 1.08 14.87 10.61
CA HIS A 105 1.35 15.66 11.80
C HIS A 105 1.73 17.11 11.48
N ARG A 106 2.46 17.34 10.39
CA ARG A 106 2.76 18.71 9.94
C ARG A 106 1.49 19.43 9.53
N PHE A 107 0.65 18.81 8.70
CA PHE A 107 -0.64 19.39 8.31
C PHE A 107 -1.48 19.79 9.53
N LEU A 108 -1.59 18.91 10.54
CA LEU A 108 -2.36 19.22 11.75
C LEU A 108 -1.79 20.41 12.54
N ARG A 109 -0.47 20.50 12.66
CA ARG A 109 0.18 21.66 13.30
C ARG A 109 -0.05 22.94 12.52
N ASP A 110 0.08 22.88 11.19
CA ASP A 110 -0.11 24.04 10.32
C ASP A 110 -1.57 24.55 10.39
N GLU A 111 -2.56 23.64 10.42
CA GLU A 111 -3.99 23.99 10.58
C GLU A 111 -4.32 24.53 11.99
N GLU A 112 -3.71 23.96 13.05
CA GLU A 112 -3.83 24.47 14.41
C GLU A 112 -3.27 25.89 14.52
N GLU A 113 -2.06 26.11 14.03
CA GLU A 113 -1.40 27.42 14.02
C GLU A 113 -2.20 28.45 13.22
N ALA A 114 -2.68 28.09 12.03
CA ALA A 114 -3.51 28.98 11.21
C ALA A 114 -4.82 29.36 11.92
N THR A 115 -5.47 28.40 12.60
CA THR A 115 -6.72 28.65 13.33
C THR A 115 -6.50 29.57 14.53
N ILE A 116 -5.40 29.38 15.28
CA ILE A 116 -5.04 30.23 16.42
C ILE A 116 -4.66 31.64 15.94
N ASN A 117 -3.93 31.77 14.83
CA ASN A 117 -3.55 33.06 14.30
C ASN A 117 -4.78 33.86 13.84
N ALA A 118 -5.73 33.23 13.16
CA ALA A 118 -7.00 33.87 12.80
C ALA A 118 -7.78 34.37 14.03
N LEU A 119 -7.79 33.59 15.12
CA LEU A 119 -8.40 34.01 16.40
C LEU A 119 -7.71 35.24 16.99
N ARG A 120 -6.36 35.28 16.97
CA ARG A 120 -5.58 36.44 17.45
C ARG A 120 -5.81 37.69 16.61
N GLU A 121 -5.96 37.53 15.30
CA GLU A 121 -6.32 38.64 14.41
C GLU A 121 -7.71 39.19 14.73
N GLU A 122 -8.69 38.33 14.98
CA GLU A 122 -10.02 38.80 15.44
C GLU A 122 -9.92 39.49 16.80
N GLU A 123 -9.19 38.93 17.76
CA GLU A 123 -8.97 39.54 19.08
C GLU A 123 -8.43 40.97 18.94
N GLU A 124 -7.39 41.17 18.14
CA GLU A 124 -6.81 42.50 17.91
C GLU A 124 -7.82 43.46 17.29
N GLN A 125 -8.57 42.99 16.28
CA GLN A 125 -9.62 43.80 15.64
C GLN A 125 -10.73 44.20 16.62
N LYS A 126 -11.21 43.27 17.46
CA LYS A 126 -12.25 43.57 18.48
C LYS A 126 -11.73 44.53 19.55
N ASN A 127 -10.49 44.35 20.00
CA ASN A 127 -9.86 45.22 20.98
C ASN A 127 -9.69 46.65 20.45
N GLN A 128 -9.22 46.80 19.22
CA GLN A 128 -9.06 48.10 18.58
C GLN A 128 -10.41 48.82 18.41
N MET A 129 -11.44 48.09 17.96
CA MET A 129 -12.80 48.64 17.87
C MET A 129 -13.34 49.10 19.23
N MET A 130 -13.09 48.34 20.30
CA MET A 130 -13.53 48.71 21.64
C MET A 130 -12.77 49.93 22.18
N LYS A 131 -11.49 50.05 21.86
CA LYS A 131 -10.67 51.22 22.21
C LYS A 131 -11.20 52.49 21.56
N GLU A 132 -11.51 52.45 20.27
CA GLU A 132 -12.12 53.58 19.55
C GLU A 132 -13.49 53.96 20.14
N LYS A 133 -14.29 52.96 20.52
CA LYS A 133 -15.59 53.21 21.17
C LYS A 133 -15.44 53.83 22.56
N LEU A 134 -14.43 53.43 23.33
CA LEU A 134 -14.13 54.03 24.63
C LEU A 134 -13.77 55.51 24.47
N GLU A 135 -12.92 55.85 23.51
CA GLU A 135 -12.56 57.26 23.22
C GLU A 135 -13.76 58.10 22.75
N GLU A 136 -14.68 57.51 21.98
CA GLU A 136 -15.95 58.15 21.61
C GLU A 136 -16.84 58.41 22.83
N MET A 137 -16.96 57.42 23.73
CA MET A 137 -17.72 57.55 24.96
C MET A 137 -17.12 58.59 25.90
N ASP A 138 -15.79 58.65 26.04
CA ASP A 138 -15.10 59.64 26.87
C ASP A 138 -15.37 61.07 26.36
N ARG A 139 -15.42 61.28 25.04
CA ARG A 139 -15.83 62.56 24.44
C ARG A 139 -17.28 62.89 24.76
N HIS A 140 -18.20 61.95 24.54
CA HIS A 140 -19.63 62.15 24.80
C HIS A 140 -19.90 62.45 26.29
N ILE A 141 -19.23 61.75 27.21
CA ILE A 141 -19.31 62.01 28.66
C ILE A 141 -18.79 63.41 28.98
N SER A 142 -17.68 63.84 28.36
CA SER A 142 -17.11 65.18 28.57
C SER A 142 -18.05 66.28 28.08
N ASP A 143 -18.64 66.12 26.88
CA ASP A 143 -19.57 67.08 26.29
C ASP A 143 -20.88 67.20 27.11
N LEU A 144 -21.42 66.06 27.56
CA LEU A 144 -22.56 66.05 28.49
C LEU A 144 -22.22 66.70 29.82
N SER A 145 -21.04 66.42 30.38
CA SER A 145 -20.60 67.01 31.66
C SER A 145 -20.48 68.54 31.56
N HIS A 146 -19.92 69.05 30.46
CA HIS A 146 -19.87 70.49 30.20
C HIS A 146 -21.27 71.10 30.05
N THR A 147 -22.17 70.41 29.35
CA THR A 147 -23.57 70.87 29.20
C THR A 147 -24.28 70.93 30.55
N ILE A 148 -24.11 69.92 31.40
CA ILE A 148 -24.66 69.89 32.76
C ILE A 148 -24.10 71.05 33.58
N GLN A 149 -22.78 71.26 33.56
CA GLN A 149 -22.15 72.37 34.28
C GLN A 149 -22.67 73.74 33.80
N ASP A 150 -22.78 73.96 32.50
CA ASP A 150 -23.33 75.20 31.92
C ASP A 150 -24.78 75.45 32.40
N MET A 151 -25.58 74.39 32.49
CA MET A 151 -26.96 74.45 33.01
C MET A 151 -26.99 74.73 34.52
N GLU A 152 -26.15 74.08 35.31
CA GLU A 152 -26.02 74.31 36.76
C GLU A 152 -25.57 75.75 37.07
N GLU A 153 -24.56 76.27 36.35
CA GLU A 153 -24.09 77.65 36.47
C GLU A 153 -25.20 78.65 36.10
N MET A 154 -25.97 78.37 35.06
CA MET A 154 -27.13 79.18 34.69
C MET A 154 -28.19 79.20 35.80
N MET A 155 -28.47 78.04 36.43
CA MET A 155 -29.46 77.94 37.52
C MET A 155 -29.07 78.75 38.77
N THR A 156 -27.79 79.03 38.98
CA THR A 156 -27.29 79.85 40.10
C THR A 156 -27.14 81.34 39.76
N ALA A 157 -27.31 81.73 38.49
CA ALA A 157 -27.18 83.10 38.05
C ALA A 157 -28.36 83.99 38.51
N ASN A 158 -28.13 85.31 38.60
CA ASN A 158 -29.21 86.26 38.88
C ASN A 158 -30.27 86.29 37.75
N ASP A 159 -31.49 86.71 38.09
CA ASP A 159 -32.66 86.69 37.21
C ASP A 159 -32.43 87.33 35.83
N ILE A 160 -31.67 88.43 35.76
CA ILE A 160 -31.41 89.15 34.51
C ILE A 160 -30.43 88.37 33.62
N CYS A 161 -29.37 87.80 34.20
CA CYS A 161 -28.39 86.98 33.48
C CYS A 161 -28.99 85.65 33.01
N PHE A 162 -29.84 85.03 33.83
CA PHE A 162 -30.59 83.83 33.47
C PHE A 162 -31.44 84.07 32.22
N LEU A 163 -32.32 85.08 32.26
CA LEU A 163 -33.24 85.39 31.16
C LEU A 163 -32.53 85.73 29.83
N LYS A 164 -31.33 86.32 29.88
CA LYS A 164 -30.52 86.60 28.67
C LYS A 164 -29.91 85.35 28.05
N LYS A 165 -29.58 84.33 28.84
CA LYS A 165 -28.88 83.12 28.38
C LYS A 165 -29.84 81.93 28.17
N PHE A 166 -31.04 81.97 28.75
CA PHE A 166 -32.04 80.89 28.74
C PHE A 166 -32.40 80.27 27.37
N PRO A 167 -32.39 80.98 26.23
CA PRO A 167 -32.72 80.35 24.94
C PRO A 167 -31.70 79.31 24.47
N VAL A 168 -30.44 79.41 24.91
CA VAL A 168 -29.31 78.65 24.32
C VAL A 168 -29.31 77.16 24.72
N PRO A 169 -29.58 76.76 25.97
CA PRO A 169 -29.65 75.35 26.34
C PRO A 169 -30.86 74.63 25.71
N LEU A 170 -31.98 75.33 25.52
CA LEU A 170 -33.22 74.76 24.98
C LEU A 170 -33.12 74.40 23.49
N GLU A 171 -32.24 75.06 22.74
CA GLU A 171 -31.94 74.75 21.33
C GLU A 171 -30.94 73.58 21.22
N ARG A 172 -30.01 73.42 22.17
CA ARG A 172 -29.06 72.29 22.20
C ARG A 172 -29.72 70.96 22.59
N ASP A 173 -30.69 70.99 23.50
CA ASP A 173 -31.42 69.79 23.97
C ASP A 173 -32.30 69.16 22.86
N GLN A 174 -32.71 69.95 21.87
CA GLN A 174 -33.47 69.47 20.69
C GLN A 174 -32.60 68.76 19.65
N SER A 175 -31.27 68.78 19.82
CA SER A 175 -30.28 68.08 18.99
C SER A 175 -29.93 66.75 19.64
N SER A 176 -30.92 65.92 20.00
CA SER A 176 -30.66 64.68 20.73
C SER A 176 -29.94 63.69 19.80
N GLU A 177 -28.61 63.65 19.89
CA GLU A 177 -27.86 62.51 19.36
C GLU A 177 -28.38 61.24 20.05
N PRO A 178 -28.54 60.12 19.30
CA PRO A 178 -28.99 58.88 19.91
C PRO A 178 -28.01 58.46 21.00
N ASP A 179 -28.56 57.96 22.12
CA ASP A 179 -27.73 57.43 23.22
C ASP A 179 -26.67 56.46 22.69
N PRO A 180 -25.40 56.58 23.11
CA PRO A 180 -24.34 55.68 22.68
C PRO A 180 -24.71 54.23 22.99
N GLN A 181 -24.76 53.38 21.96
CA GLN A 181 -25.02 51.95 22.10
C GLN A 181 -23.74 51.12 21.91
N MET A 182 -23.73 49.94 22.53
CA MET A 182 -22.71 48.92 22.30
C MET A 182 -22.73 48.48 20.83
N ALA A 183 -21.55 48.44 20.20
CA ALA A 183 -21.41 47.95 18.84
C ALA A 183 -21.76 46.45 18.78
N SER A 184 -22.55 46.07 17.78
CA SER A 184 -22.85 44.66 17.51
C SER A 184 -21.57 43.91 17.13
N GLY A 185 -21.42 42.67 17.61
CA GLY A 185 -20.26 41.84 17.30
C GLY A 185 -18.97 42.26 18.01
N SER A 186 -19.04 42.85 19.20
CA SER A 186 -17.87 43.23 20.00
C SER A 186 -17.09 42.07 20.61
N LEU A 187 -17.72 40.90 20.74
CA LEU A 187 -17.10 39.70 21.30
C LEU A 187 -16.52 38.81 20.20
N ILE A 188 -15.61 37.94 20.61
CA ILE A 188 -15.07 36.87 19.76
C ILE A 188 -16.20 35.98 19.26
N HIS A 189 -16.23 35.72 17.96
CA HIS A 189 -17.18 34.81 17.35
C HIS A 189 -16.77 33.34 17.57
N VAL A 190 -16.80 32.87 18.81
CA VAL A 190 -16.37 31.52 19.24
C VAL A 190 -16.89 30.39 18.34
N PRO A 191 -18.17 30.37 17.88
CA PRO A 191 -18.65 29.33 16.98
C PRO A 191 -17.91 29.24 15.64
N HIS A 192 -17.26 30.33 15.19
CA HIS A 192 -16.47 30.34 13.96
C HIS A 192 -15.21 29.48 14.08
N TYR A 193 -14.61 29.42 15.27
CA TYR A 193 -13.37 28.66 15.51
C TYR A 193 -13.65 27.24 16.00
N LEU A 194 -14.57 27.08 16.97
CA LEU A 194 -14.84 25.78 17.59
C LEU A 194 -15.92 24.98 16.88
N GLY A 195 -16.80 25.65 16.11
CA GLY A 195 -17.90 25.00 15.40
C GLY A 195 -17.38 23.96 14.41
N ASN A 196 -17.66 22.68 14.71
CA ASN A 196 -17.26 21.53 13.90
C ASN A 196 -15.75 21.49 13.57
N LEU A 197 -14.89 22.03 14.43
CA LEU A 197 -13.46 22.16 14.16
C LEU A 197 -12.80 20.82 13.76
N PRO A 198 -12.97 19.71 14.51
CA PRO A 198 -12.35 18.44 14.13
C PRO A 198 -12.81 17.94 12.75
N PHE A 199 -14.11 18.11 12.43
CA PHE A 199 -14.66 17.70 11.14
C PHE A 199 -14.14 18.57 9.98
N ARG A 200 -14.02 19.89 10.18
CA ARG A 200 -13.46 20.81 9.17
C ARG A 200 -12.00 20.49 8.87
N VAL A 201 -11.20 20.24 9.90
CA VAL A 201 -9.79 19.84 9.76
C VAL A 201 -9.70 18.49 9.06
N TRP A 202 -10.48 17.49 9.48
CA TRP A 202 -10.53 16.19 8.81
C TRP A 202 -10.92 16.30 7.33
N LYS A 203 -11.93 17.12 6.99
CA LYS A 203 -12.36 17.34 5.61
C LYS A 203 -11.24 17.95 4.75
N LYS A 204 -10.53 18.95 5.27
CA LYS A 204 -9.33 19.51 4.58
C LYS A 204 -8.20 18.50 4.47
N MET A 205 -8.05 17.63 5.48
CA MET A 205 -7.04 16.57 5.47
C MET A 205 -7.29 15.57 4.35
N GLN A 206 -8.55 15.36 3.95
CA GLN A 206 -8.90 14.52 2.80
C GLN A 206 -8.23 15.01 1.51
N ASP A 207 -8.08 16.32 1.31
CA ASP A 207 -7.48 16.90 0.09
C ASP A 207 -5.98 16.58 -0.06
N ILE A 208 -5.29 16.22 1.04
CA ILE A 208 -3.87 15.88 1.03
C ILE A 208 -3.60 14.36 1.10
N VAL A 209 -4.65 13.56 1.28
CA VAL A 209 -4.57 12.09 1.33
C VAL A 209 -5.09 11.53 0.02
N GLN A 210 -4.29 10.69 -0.64
CA GLN A 210 -4.71 10.01 -1.87
C GLN A 210 -5.28 8.64 -1.53
N ASN A 211 -6.47 8.35 -2.03
CA ASN A 211 -7.07 7.01 -1.94
C ASN A 211 -7.06 6.35 -3.32
N THR A 212 -6.14 5.40 -3.50
CA THR A 212 -5.97 4.70 -4.78
C THR A 212 -6.63 3.32 -4.69
N PRO A 213 -7.51 2.95 -5.64
CA PRO A 213 -8.29 1.71 -5.57
C PRO A 213 -7.43 0.44 -5.72
N VAL A 214 -6.21 0.57 -6.24
CA VAL A 214 -5.27 -0.54 -6.36
C VAL A 214 -3.89 -0.11 -5.88
N ILE A 215 -3.30 -0.92 -5.01
CA ILE A 215 -1.94 -0.78 -4.50
C ILE A 215 -1.10 -1.91 -5.09
N LEU A 216 0.10 -1.61 -5.61
CA LEU A 216 0.98 -2.61 -6.23
C LEU A 216 1.71 -3.44 -5.16
N ASP A 217 1.85 -4.75 -5.39
CA ASP A 217 2.58 -5.64 -4.49
C ASP A 217 4.06 -5.81 -4.91
N PRO A 218 5.03 -5.29 -4.14
CA PRO A 218 6.46 -5.47 -4.41
C PRO A 218 6.94 -6.93 -4.44
N ASN A 219 6.23 -7.84 -3.77
CA ASN A 219 6.62 -9.25 -3.70
C ASN A 219 6.30 -9.99 -5.00
N THR A 220 5.29 -9.53 -5.75
CA THR A 220 4.95 -10.07 -7.08
C THR A 220 5.81 -9.47 -8.19
N ALA A 221 6.29 -8.23 -8.00
CA ALA A 221 6.95 -7.46 -9.04
C ALA A 221 8.21 -8.15 -9.59
N HIS A 222 8.32 -8.19 -10.92
CA HIS A 222 9.53 -8.67 -11.58
C HIS A 222 10.77 -7.82 -11.18
N PRO A 223 11.97 -8.40 -11.00
CA PRO A 223 13.15 -7.69 -10.50
C PRO A 223 13.61 -6.47 -11.30
N CYS A 224 13.21 -6.33 -12.57
CA CYS A 224 13.52 -5.13 -13.37
C CYS A 224 12.54 -3.97 -13.15
N LEU A 225 11.47 -4.15 -12.39
CA LEU A 225 10.48 -3.11 -12.13
C LEU A 225 10.81 -2.37 -10.84
N ILE A 226 10.67 -1.05 -10.85
CA ILE A 226 10.81 -0.17 -9.70
C ILE A 226 9.43 0.41 -9.40
N LEU A 227 8.97 0.20 -8.17
CA LEU A 227 7.73 0.77 -7.65
C LEU A 227 7.99 2.11 -6.95
N SER A 228 7.01 3.01 -6.98
CA SER A 228 7.02 4.24 -6.17
C SER A 228 6.79 3.93 -4.69
N ASP A 229 7.14 4.87 -3.81
CA ASP A 229 6.99 4.68 -2.36
C ASP A 229 5.53 4.59 -1.90
N ASP A 230 4.60 5.18 -2.64
CA ASP A 230 3.15 5.07 -2.44
C ASP A 230 2.53 3.83 -3.12
N LEU A 231 3.36 3.01 -3.79
CA LEU A 231 2.96 1.77 -4.47
C LEU A 231 1.88 1.95 -5.55
N THR A 232 1.70 3.17 -6.10
CA THR A 232 0.73 3.43 -7.17
C THR A 232 1.37 3.50 -8.56
N ARG A 233 2.70 3.47 -8.65
CA ARG A 233 3.43 3.65 -9.92
C ARG A 233 4.45 2.54 -10.10
N VAL A 234 4.62 2.15 -11.36
CA VAL A 234 5.64 1.20 -11.79
C VAL A 234 6.38 1.74 -12.99
N LYS A 235 7.69 1.50 -13.04
CA LYS A 235 8.54 1.77 -14.20
C LYS A 235 9.62 0.71 -14.31
N GLN A 236 10.18 0.52 -15.50
CA GLN A 236 11.38 -0.29 -15.63
C GLN A 236 12.60 0.45 -15.07
N GLY A 237 13.40 -0.25 -14.28
CA GLY A 237 14.73 0.16 -13.84
C GLY A 237 15.81 -0.16 -14.86
N GLY A 238 16.94 0.55 -14.80
CA GLY A 238 18.08 0.29 -15.69
C GLY A 238 18.77 -1.06 -15.44
N ASN A 239 18.81 -1.51 -14.19
CA ASN A 239 19.38 -2.78 -13.77
C ASN A 239 18.34 -3.63 -13.04
N LYS A 240 18.48 -4.96 -13.12
CA LYS A 240 17.70 -5.89 -12.28
C LYS A 240 18.09 -5.66 -10.82
N GLN A 241 17.08 -5.51 -9.97
CA GLN A 241 17.27 -5.43 -8.53
C GLN A 241 17.68 -6.79 -7.98
N LEU A 242 18.53 -6.79 -6.95
CA LEU A 242 18.90 -7.99 -6.20
C LEU A 242 17.80 -8.28 -5.18
N LEU A 243 16.72 -8.90 -5.65
CA LEU A 243 15.60 -9.34 -4.83
C LEU A 243 15.65 -10.85 -4.67
N PRO A 244 15.35 -11.40 -3.48
CA PRO A 244 15.20 -12.83 -3.33
C PRO A 244 14.02 -13.31 -4.17
N ASP A 245 14.20 -14.50 -4.74
CA ASP A 245 13.12 -15.20 -5.42
C ASP A 245 12.09 -15.70 -4.42
N ASN A 246 10.82 -15.67 -4.81
CA ASN A 246 9.69 -16.22 -4.06
C ASN A 246 8.64 -16.76 -5.06
N PRO A 247 7.72 -17.65 -4.64
CA PRO A 247 6.70 -18.20 -5.53
C PRO A 247 5.83 -17.14 -6.22
N GLU A 248 5.55 -16.04 -5.55
CA GLU A 248 4.65 -14.99 -6.00
C GLU A 248 5.24 -14.07 -7.08
N ARG A 249 6.57 -14.04 -7.20
CA ARG A 249 7.33 -13.11 -8.05
C ARG A 249 7.37 -13.54 -9.51
N PHE A 250 7.13 -12.61 -10.42
CA PHE A 250 7.42 -12.82 -11.84
C PHE A 250 8.93 -12.89 -12.12
N ASP A 251 9.36 -13.92 -12.86
CA ASP A 251 10.78 -14.15 -13.18
C ASP A 251 11.16 -13.83 -14.64
N LEU A 252 10.19 -13.97 -15.55
CA LEU A 252 10.38 -13.76 -16.99
C LEU A 252 9.75 -12.45 -17.48
N PHE A 253 8.47 -12.25 -17.19
CA PHE A 253 7.72 -11.10 -17.70
C PHE A 253 7.82 -9.90 -16.75
N PRO A 254 7.99 -8.66 -17.26
CA PRO A 254 7.98 -7.42 -16.47
C PRO A 254 6.56 -7.07 -16.00
N CYS A 255 5.97 -7.97 -15.19
CA CYS A 255 4.67 -7.84 -14.58
C CYS A 255 4.76 -7.50 -13.09
N VAL A 256 3.68 -6.91 -12.57
CA VAL A 256 3.41 -6.73 -11.15
C VAL A 256 1.89 -6.85 -10.94
N LEU A 257 1.47 -7.39 -9.78
CA LEU A 257 0.06 -7.49 -9.40
C LEU A 257 -0.33 -6.39 -8.41
N GLY A 258 -1.63 -6.14 -8.31
CA GLY A 258 -2.23 -5.49 -7.15
C GLY A 258 -2.06 -6.36 -5.89
N SER A 259 -2.04 -5.72 -4.72
CA SER A 259 -1.91 -6.39 -3.42
C SER A 259 -3.21 -7.01 -2.93
N GLU A 260 -4.35 -6.46 -3.36
CA GLU A 260 -5.67 -6.97 -3.02
C GLU A 260 -6.23 -7.81 -4.16
N GLY A 261 -6.79 -8.97 -3.79
CA GLY A 261 -7.47 -9.87 -4.70
C GLY A 261 -8.98 -9.78 -4.51
N PHE A 262 -9.71 -9.79 -5.60
CA PHE A 262 -11.16 -9.67 -5.62
C PHE A 262 -11.83 -11.02 -5.85
N ASN A 263 -12.83 -11.32 -5.03
CA ASN A 263 -13.60 -12.57 -5.10
C ASN A 263 -15.13 -12.35 -5.10
N SER A 264 -15.57 -11.08 -5.16
CA SER A 264 -16.98 -10.66 -5.19
C SER A 264 -17.07 -9.17 -5.52
N GLY A 265 -18.27 -8.72 -5.92
CA GLY A 265 -18.61 -7.31 -6.10
C GLY A 265 -18.07 -6.66 -7.37
N THR A 266 -18.18 -5.33 -7.42
CA THR A 266 -17.74 -4.49 -8.53
C THR A 266 -16.57 -3.61 -8.11
N HIS A 267 -15.54 -3.54 -8.96
CA HIS A 267 -14.29 -2.82 -8.72
C HIS A 267 -13.90 -2.02 -9.95
N CYS A 268 -13.34 -0.83 -9.75
CA CYS A 268 -12.95 0.07 -10.84
C CYS A 268 -11.63 0.75 -10.52
N TRP A 269 -10.73 0.80 -11.51
CA TRP A 269 -9.51 1.59 -11.40
C TRP A 269 -9.06 2.17 -12.74
N ASP A 270 -8.48 3.36 -12.66
CA ASP A 270 -7.91 4.06 -13.81
C ASP A 270 -6.38 4.02 -13.79
N VAL A 271 -5.80 3.77 -14.96
CA VAL A 271 -4.36 3.72 -15.17
C VAL A 271 -3.95 4.77 -16.18
N GLU A 272 -3.06 5.69 -15.77
CA GLU A 272 -2.39 6.63 -16.67
C GLU A 272 -1.32 5.89 -17.49
N VAL A 273 -1.50 5.89 -18.80
CA VAL A 273 -0.63 5.21 -19.78
C VAL A 273 0.02 6.17 -20.78
N LYS A 274 -0.26 7.48 -20.71
CA LYS A 274 0.18 8.53 -21.64
C LYS A 274 1.67 8.49 -22.04
N LYS A 275 2.53 8.22 -21.06
CA LYS A 275 4.00 8.19 -21.23
C LYS A 275 4.53 6.84 -21.68
N SER A 276 3.65 5.83 -21.79
CA SER A 276 4.00 4.48 -22.19
C SER A 276 3.68 4.26 -23.67
N SER A 277 4.66 3.75 -24.42
CA SER A 277 4.46 3.31 -25.80
C SER A 277 4.14 1.81 -25.90
N ARG A 278 4.28 1.06 -24.79
CA ARG A 278 4.03 -0.37 -24.71
C ARG A 278 3.52 -0.76 -23.32
N TRP A 279 2.29 -1.27 -23.25
CA TRP A 279 1.66 -1.69 -22.01
C TRP A 279 0.64 -2.79 -22.25
N ARG A 280 0.38 -3.57 -21.19
CA ARG A 280 -0.73 -4.52 -21.10
C ARG A 280 -1.32 -4.43 -19.69
N LEU A 281 -2.63 -4.35 -19.60
CA LEU A 281 -3.38 -4.11 -18.38
C LEU A 281 -4.58 -5.05 -18.32
N GLY A 282 -4.88 -5.57 -17.14
CA GLY A 282 -6.04 -6.44 -16.97
C GLY A 282 -6.10 -7.10 -15.60
N ILE A 283 -6.68 -8.29 -15.58
CA ILE A 283 -6.77 -9.14 -14.40
C ILE A 283 -6.24 -10.55 -14.67
N THR A 284 -5.82 -11.24 -13.62
CA THR A 284 -5.40 -12.64 -13.65
C THR A 284 -5.83 -13.37 -12.38
N THR A 285 -5.95 -14.69 -12.40
CA THR A 285 -6.32 -15.48 -11.21
C THR A 285 -5.17 -15.61 -10.22
N ALA A 286 -5.49 -15.84 -8.94
CA ALA A 286 -4.52 -16.11 -7.89
C ALA A 286 -3.66 -17.33 -8.22
N SER A 287 -4.29 -18.37 -8.79
CA SER A 287 -3.68 -19.65 -9.16
C SER A 287 -2.82 -19.61 -10.42
N ASN A 288 -2.82 -18.52 -11.20
CA ASN A 288 -2.09 -18.48 -12.45
C ASN A 288 -0.57 -18.59 -12.24
N GLN A 289 0.12 -19.29 -13.15
CA GLN A 289 1.55 -19.53 -13.06
C GLN A 289 2.34 -18.26 -13.37
N ARG A 290 3.23 -17.87 -12.45
CA ARG A 290 4.02 -16.63 -12.54
C ARG A 290 5.46 -16.87 -12.98
N LYS A 291 5.85 -18.14 -13.06
CA LYS A 291 7.20 -18.59 -13.45
C LYS A 291 7.24 -19.04 -14.91
N GLY A 292 8.28 -18.64 -15.62
CA GLY A 292 8.51 -19.05 -17.00
C GLY A 292 7.57 -18.37 -18.00
N SER A 293 7.35 -19.03 -19.14
CA SER A 293 6.64 -18.48 -20.32
C SER A 293 5.13 -18.55 -20.25
N ASP A 294 4.57 -19.27 -19.28
CA ASP A 294 3.19 -19.75 -19.39
C ASP A 294 2.14 -18.79 -18.84
N PHE A 295 2.57 -17.70 -18.19
CA PHE A 295 1.66 -16.74 -17.55
C PHE A 295 0.56 -16.22 -18.47
N PHE A 296 0.88 -15.95 -19.74
CA PHE A 296 -0.07 -15.40 -20.72
C PHE A 296 -0.85 -16.46 -21.50
N ASN A 297 -0.65 -17.75 -21.22
CA ASN A 297 -1.31 -18.83 -21.96
C ASN A 297 -2.76 -19.05 -21.49
N THR A 298 -3.05 -18.78 -20.22
CA THR A 298 -4.37 -18.99 -19.59
C THR A 298 -4.63 -17.95 -18.51
N ASP A 299 -5.89 -17.81 -18.10
CA ASP A 299 -6.30 -17.03 -16.90
C ASP A 299 -5.79 -15.58 -16.85
N VAL A 300 -5.68 -14.94 -18.01
CA VAL A 300 -5.35 -13.52 -18.16
C VAL A 300 -6.39 -12.86 -19.07
N TRP A 301 -7.08 -11.86 -18.54
CA TRP A 301 -8.07 -11.08 -19.28
C TRP A 301 -7.56 -9.63 -19.36
N SER A 302 -7.15 -9.21 -20.55
CA SER A 302 -6.39 -7.96 -20.70
C SER A 302 -6.57 -7.25 -22.04
N VAL A 303 -6.22 -5.97 -22.02
CA VAL A 303 -6.01 -5.11 -23.19
C VAL A 303 -4.55 -4.69 -23.28
N GLN A 304 -4.07 -4.45 -24.49
CA GLN A 304 -2.67 -4.10 -24.75
C GLN A 304 -2.50 -3.04 -25.83
N TYR A 305 -1.38 -2.33 -25.79
CA TYR A 305 -0.97 -1.36 -26.80
C TYR A 305 0.50 -1.52 -27.14
N GLY A 306 0.85 -1.52 -28.43
CA GLY A 306 2.24 -1.54 -28.91
C GLY A 306 3.01 -2.85 -28.70
N LEU A 307 2.32 -3.94 -28.33
CA LEU A 307 2.87 -5.29 -28.19
C LEU A 307 2.43 -6.16 -29.38
N VAL A 308 3.28 -7.12 -29.76
CA VAL A 308 3.10 -7.99 -30.95
C VAL A 308 2.47 -9.34 -30.59
N GLU A 309 2.39 -9.68 -29.30
CA GLU A 309 1.90 -10.98 -28.82
C GLU A 309 0.38 -11.15 -28.93
N GLU A 310 -0.07 -12.38 -29.12
CA GLU A 310 -1.47 -12.77 -29.41
C GLU A 310 -2.39 -12.84 -28.17
N SER A 311 -1.86 -12.77 -26.96
CA SER A 311 -2.62 -12.89 -25.70
C SER A 311 -3.08 -11.53 -25.17
N GLY A 312 -4.25 -11.08 -25.64
CA GLY A 312 -4.94 -9.88 -25.15
C GLY A 312 -5.51 -9.00 -26.28
N PHE A 313 -6.51 -8.18 -25.97
CA PHE A 313 -7.15 -7.35 -26.98
C PHE A 313 -6.28 -6.14 -27.36
N LEU A 314 -5.97 -5.99 -28.65
CA LEU A 314 -5.11 -4.93 -29.17
C LEU A 314 -5.85 -3.60 -29.30
N VAL A 315 -5.45 -2.63 -28.49
CA VAL A 315 -5.84 -1.23 -28.61
C VAL A 315 -5.04 -0.59 -29.74
N LYS A 316 -5.74 0.01 -30.72
CA LYS A 316 -5.10 0.56 -31.94
C LYS A 316 -4.60 1.99 -31.77
N GLN A 317 -5.20 2.75 -30.86
CA GLN A 317 -4.88 4.16 -30.64
C GLN A 317 -4.07 4.35 -29.36
N LYS A 318 -3.22 5.37 -29.34
CA LYS A 318 -2.54 5.78 -28.12
C LYS A 318 -3.54 6.44 -27.19
N LEU A 319 -3.57 6.02 -25.93
CA LEU A 319 -4.46 6.55 -24.90
C LEU A 319 -3.66 7.32 -23.85
N ASP A 320 -4.33 8.25 -23.17
CA ASP A 320 -3.78 8.90 -21.98
C ASP A 320 -4.10 8.06 -20.73
N ARG A 321 -5.29 7.46 -20.68
CA ARG A 321 -5.79 6.65 -19.57
C ARG A 321 -6.52 5.40 -20.07
N VAL A 322 -6.55 4.38 -19.23
CA VAL A 322 -7.37 3.17 -19.42
C VAL A 322 -8.08 2.89 -18.10
N ARG A 323 -9.41 2.78 -18.16
CA ARG A 323 -10.25 2.31 -17.06
C ARG A 323 -10.44 0.81 -17.18
N VAL A 324 -10.33 0.12 -16.05
CA VAL A 324 -10.66 -1.29 -15.92
C VAL A 324 -11.82 -1.40 -14.94
N ASP A 325 -12.94 -1.95 -15.41
CA ASP A 325 -14.13 -2.22 -14.63
C ASP A 325 -14.28 -3.73 -14.48
N LEU A 326 -14.18 -4.24 -13.26
CA LEU A 326 -14.42 -5.63 -12.90
C LEU A 326 -15.80 -5.74 -12.27
N ASP A 327 -16.67 -6.54 -12.85
CA ASP A 327 -17.90 -7.03 -12.25
C ASP A 327 -17.72 -8.52 -11.98
N TYR A 328 -17.24 -8.85 -10.78
CA TYR A 328 -16.92 -10.22 -10.40
C TYR A 328 -18.19 -11.08 -10.39
N ASP A 329 -19.27 -10.54 -9.82
CA ASP A 329 -20.53 -11.27 -9.62
C ASP A 329 -21.20 -11.64 -10.94
N ARG A 330 -21.04 -10.82 -11.98
CA ARG A 330 -21.52 -11.12 -13.34
C ARG A 330 -20.48 -11.79 -14.23
N GLY A 331 -19.26 -12.01 -13.73
CA GLY A 331 -18.21 -12.66 -14.48
C GLY A 331 -17.67 -11.82 -15.64
N MET A 332 -17.57 -10.49 -15.47
CA MET A 332 -17.22 -9.59 -16.57
C MET A 332 -16.09 -8.65 -16.19
N VAL A 333 -15.15 -8.45 -17.11
CA VAL A 333 -14.18 -7.35 -17.06
C VAL A 333 -14.30 -6.51 -18.33
N SER A 334 -14.41 -5.19 -18.18
CA SER A 334 -14.48 -4.24 -19.29
C SER A 334 -13.41 -3.18 -19.22
N PHE A 335 -13.05 -2.66 -20.38
CA PHE A 335 -11.98 -1.72 -20.60
C PHE A 335 -12.51 -0.53 -21.40
N SER A 336 -12.23 0.67 -20.94
CA SER A 336 -12.65 1.91 -21.59
C SER A 336 -11.57 2.99 -21.50
N ASP A 337 -11.66 4.00 -22.36
CA ASP A 337 -10.95 5.27 -22.20
C ASP A 337 -11.86 6.26 -21.47
N PRO A 338 -11.60 6.58 -20.18
CA PRO A 338 -12.45 7.49 -19.42
C PRO A 338 -12.36 8.95 -19.90
N VAL A 339 -11.34 9.33 -20.68
CA VAL A 339 -11.17 10.70 -21.18
C VAL A 339 -12.10 10.98 -22.36
N SER A 340 -12.15 10.04 -23.31
CA SER A 340 -13.04 10.14 -24.48
C SER A 340 -14.38 9.44 -24.30
N ASN A 341 -14.58 8.76 -23.16
CA ASN A 341 -15.70 7.87 -22.90
C ASN A 341 -15.87 6.79 -23.98
N THR A 342 -14.76 6.30 -24.52
CA THR A 342 -14.75 5.31 -25.60
C THR A 342 -14.60 3.90 -25.02
N TYR A 343 -15.53 3.03 -25.35
CA TYR A 343 -15.41 1.60 -25.03
C TYR A 343 -14.29 0.93 -25.84
N LEU A 344 -13.43 0.16 -25.17
CA LEU A 344 -12.35 -0.57 -25.82
C LEU A 344 -12.71 -2.03 -26.03
N HIS A 345 -13.01 -2.76 -24.95
CA HIS A 345 -13.29 -4.20 -24.99
C HIS A 345 -13.95 -4.69 -23.70
N SER A 346 -14.59 -5.85 -23.73
CA SER A 346 -15.07 -6.56 -22.55
C SER A 346 -14.91 -8.05 -22.76
N ILE A 347 -14.67 -8.74 -21.66
CA ILE A 347 -14.48 -10.19 -21.64
C ILE A 347 -15.41 -10.73 -20.55
N THR A 348 -16.23 -11.71 -20.93
CA THR A 348 -17.12 -12.43 -20.02
C THR A 348 -16.58 -13.83 -19.80
N THR A 349 -16.51 -14.25 -18.54
CA THR A 349 -15.96 -15.52 -18.10
C THR A 349 -16.63 -15.95 -16.79
N THR A 350 -16.37 -17.16 -16.32
CA THR A 350 -16.77 -17.60 -14.98
C THR A 350 -15.56 -17.57 -14.07
N PHE A 351 -15.54 -16.63 -13.11
CA PHE A 351 -14.48 -16.56 -12.11
C PHE A 351 -14.74 -17.61 -11.02
N ASN A 352 -13.83 -18.57 -10.92
CA ASN A 352 -13.86 -19.62 -9.89
C ASN A 352 -12.78 -19.43 -8.82
N ASP A 353 -11.96 -18.38 -8.95
CA ASP A 353 -10.83 -18.06 -8.09
C ASP A 353 -10.76 -16.54 -7.89
N THR A 354 -10.05 -16.12 -6.84
CA THR A 354 -9.74 -14.72 -6.59
C THR A 354 -8.95 -14.15 -7.77
N VAL A 355 -9.32 -12.95 -8.23
CA VAL A 355 -8.63 -12.27 -9.34
C VAL A 355 -7.87 -11.05 -8.85
N TYR A 356 -6.70 -10.80 -9.43
CA TYR A 356 -5.84 -9.67 -9.12
C TYR A 356 -5.70 -8.76 -10.34
N PRO A 357 -5.72 -7.44 -10.16
CA PRO A 357 -5.21 -6.51 -11.16
C PRO A 357 -3.77 -6.87 -11.52
N PHE A 358 -3.44 -6.88 -12.80
CA PHE A 358 -2.05 -7.02 -13.25
C PHE A 358 -1.65 -5.89 -14.19
N PHE A 359 -0.36 -5.57 -14.14
CA PHE A 359 0.22 -4.47 -14.88
C PHE A 359 1.52 -4.92 -15.54
N TYR A 360 1.61 -4.73 -16.85
CA TYR A 360 2.81 -4.96 -17.65
C TYR A 360 3.18 -3.67 -18.36
N SER A 361 4.40 -3.18 -18.14
CA SER A 361 4.97 -2.12 -18.98
C SER A 361 6.48 -1.99 -18.81
N PHE A 362 7.14 -1.59 -19.89
CA PHE A 362 8.52 -1.12 -19.88
C PHE A 362 8.64 0.37 -19.54
N PHE A 363 7.54 1.11 -19.62
CA PHE A 363 7.50 2.55 -19.38
C PHE A 363 6.70 2.86 -18.12
N PRO A 364 6.78 4.10 -17.61
CA PRO A 364 6.04 4.47 -16.41
C PRO A 364 4.53 4.31 -16.59
N LEU A 365 3.91 3.57 -15.67
CA LEU A 365 2.47 3.51 -15.43
C LEU A 365 2.15 4.12 -14.06
N ARG A 366 0.95 4.69 -13.92
CA ARG A 366 0.44 5.20 -12.65
C ARG A 366 -1.04 4.84 -12.50
N ILE A 367 -1.39 4.21 -11.39
CA ILE A 367 -2.77 4.03 -10.96
C ILE A 367 -3.25 5.37 -10.37
N LEU A 368 -4.45 5.80 -10.73
CA LEU A 368 -5.00 7.09 -10.34
C LEU A 368 -5.90 6.97 -9.10
N SER A 369 -5.85 8.00 -8.24
CA SER A 369 -6.73 8.15 -7.07
C SER A 369 -8.19 8.19 -7.51
N SER A 370 -9.10 7.67 -6.69
CA SER A 370 -10.55 7.75 -6.93
C SER A 370 -11.05 9.19 -7.07
N ASP A 371 -10.38 10.17 -6.45
CA ASP A 371 -10.73 11.60 -6.57
C ASP A 371 -10.29 12.24 -7.90
N SER A 372 -9.55 11.50 -8.74
CA SER A 372 -9.09 11.93 -10.08
C SER A 372 -9.88 11.30 -11.23
N GLN A 373 -10.93 10.53 -10.90
CA GLN A 373 -11.76 9.73 -11.80
C GLN A 373 -13.06 10.40 -12.22
#